data_AF-A0A962Q7I1-F1
#
_entry.id   AF-A0A962Q7I1-F1
#
_cell.length_a   1.000
_cell.length_b   1.000
_cell.length_c   1.000
_cell.angle_alpha   90.00
_cell.angle_beta   90.00
_cell.angle_gamma   90.00
#
_symmetry.space_group_name_H-M   'P 1'
#
loop_
_entity.id
_entity.type
_entity.pdbx_description
1 polymer ?
#
loop_
_entity_poly.entity_id
_entity_poly.type
_entity_poly.pdbx_seq_one_letter_code
_entity_poly.pdbx_strand_id
1 'polypeptide(L)'
;MVKFKVEVIDNTQGKGKRKWGDINPATGKVEGSYGAGGGIREEDSEITEENGYSNIVILPVGTSPHAYIEARMKEIEQNNSKKG
;
A
#
# COMPACT_ATOMS: atom_id res chain seq x y z
N MET A 1 9.77 -20.62 0.84
CA MET A 1 9.28 -19.45 1.62
C MET A 1 8.61 -18.50 0.65
N VAL A 2 7.30 -18.24 0.82
CA VAL A 2 6.56 -17.28 0.00
C VAL A 2 6.82 -15.88 0.55
N LYS A 3 6.99 -14.90 -0.33
CA LYS A 3 7.21 -13.48 0.02
C LYS A 3 6.14 -12.64 -0.66
N PHE A 4 5.72 -11.58 0.03
CA PHE A 4 4.78 -10.59 -0.49
C PHE A 4 5.44 -9.20 -0.44
N LYS A 5 5.17 -8.37 -1.45
CA LYS A 5 5.47 -6.93 -1.42
C LYS A 5 4.14 -6.20 -1.23
N VAL A 6 4.15 -5.15 -0.42
CA VAL A 6 2.97 -4.34 -0.12
C VAL A 6 3.34 -2.89 -0.35
N GLU A 7 2.50 -2.18 -1.11
CA GLU A 7 2.61 -0.75 -1.35
C GLU A 7 1.29 -0.07 -0.98
N VAL A 8 1.37 1.14 -0.45
CA VAL A 8 0.19 1.95 -0.11
C VAL A 8 -0.08 2.87 -1.28
N ILE A 9 -1.18 2.64 -1.99
CA ILE A 9 -1.59 3.48 -3.12
C ILE A 9 -2.33 4.71 -2.62
N ASP A 10 -1.83 5.89 -2.98
CA ASP A 10 -2.52 7.17 -2.84
C ASP A 10 -3.58 7.31 -3.94
N ASN A 11 -4.82 6.98 -3.60
CA ASN A 11 -5.97 7.11 -4.49
C ASN A 11 -6.66 8.48 -4.42
N THR A 12 -6.03 9.50 -3.81
CA THR A 12 -6.69 10.78 -3.56
C THR A 12 -6.98 11.59 -4.83
N GLN A 13 -6.52 11.17 -6.02
CA GLN A 13 -6.82 11.76 -7.35
C GLN A 13 -6.91 13.30 -7.32
N GLY A 14 -5.94 13.96 -6.66
CA GLY A 14 -5.89 15.42 -6.59
C GLY A 14 -7.01 16.11 -5.79
N LYS A 15 -7.90 15.37 -5.10
CA LYS A 15 -8.88 15.93 -4.14
C LYS A 15 -8.19 16.36 -2.87
N GLY A 16 -7.54 17.52 -2.98
CA GLY A 16 -6.78 18.17 -1.92
C GLY A 16 -5.39 17.54 -1.81
N LYS A 17 -4.38 18.19 -2.41
CA LYS A 17 -2.98 17.97 -2.01
C LYS A 17 -2.90 18.24 -0.51
N ARG A 18 -3.07 17.20 0.32
CA ARG A 18 -2.93 17.33 1.77
C ARG A 18 -1.51 17.79 1.98
N LYS A 19 -1.34 19.03 2.43
CA LYS A 19 -0.04 19.55 2.78
C LYS A 19 0.32 18.90 4.11
N TRP A 20 1.38 18.10 4.09
CA TRP A 20 2.00 17.58 5.30
C TRP A 20 3.16 18.51 5.65
N GLY A 21 3.19 18.94 6.90
CA GLY A 21 4.14 19.90 7.41
C GLY A 21 3.91 20.09 8.91
N ASP A 22 4.67 21.00 9.49
CA ASP A 22 4.50 21.43 10.87
C ASP A 22 3.26 22.30 11.03
N ILE A 23 2.56 22.17 12.15
CA ILE A 23 1.54 23.14 12.52
C ILE A 23 2.25 24.32 13.16
N ASN A 24 2.16 25.51 12.55
CA ASN A 24 2.61 26.73 13.19
C ASN A 24 1.66 27.09 14.34
N PRO A 25 2.11 27.12 15.61
CA PRO A 25 1.24 27.32 16.75
C PRO A 25 0.64 28.74 16.82
N ALA A 26 1.25 29.74 16.18
CA ALA A 26 0.75 31.10 16.16
C ALA A 26 -0.34 31.31 15.10
N THR A 27 -0.30 30.59 13.98
CA THR A 27 -1.25 30.77 12.86
C THR A 27 -2.26 29.63 12.74
N GLY A 28 -2.00 28.48 13.37
CA GLY A 28 -2.79 27.25 13.24
C GLY A 28 -2.74 26.62 11.83
N LYS A 29 -1.89 27.14 10.94
CA LYS A 29 -1.73 26.66 9.57
C LYS A 29 -0.59 25.65 9.49
N VAL A 30 -0.71 24.73 8.54
CA VAL A 30 0.39 23.84 8.17
C VAL A 30 1.43 24.63 7.39
N GLU A 31 2.65 24.68 7.91
CA GLU A 31 3.86 25.30 7.35
C GLU A 31 4.97 24.25 7.23
N GLY A 32 5.97 24.48 6.37
CA GLY A 32 6.91 23.42 5.99
C GLY A 32 6.30 22.40 4.99
N SER A 33 7.14 21.52 4.44
CA SER A 33 6.71 20.55 3.43
C SER A 33 7.42 19.22 3.62
N TYR A 34 6.67 18.21 4.05
CA TYR A 34 7.13 16.83 4.23
C TYR A 34 6.93 15.95 2.98
N GLY A 35 6.62 16.57 1.83
CA GLY A 35 6.37 15.87 0.58
C GLY A 35 4.91 15.46 0.39
N ALA A 36 4.68 14.56 -0.56
CA ALA A 36 3.35 14.18 -1.03
C ALA A 36 2.82 12.95 -0.27
N GLY A 37 2.26 13.15 0.92
CA GLY A 37 1.52 12.10 1.64
C GLY A 37 2.35 10.87 2.02
N GLY A 38 1.67 9.83 2.53
CA GLY A 38 2.28 8.57 2.98
C GLY A 38 2.10 7.40 2.02
N GLY A 39 1.62 7.64 0.79
CA GLY A 39 1.38 6.61 -0.23
C GLY A 39 2.04 6.98 -1.55
N ILE A 40 2.24 5.99 -2.41
CA ILE A 40 2.75 6.15 -3.77
C ILE A 40 1.59 6.29 -4.75
N ARG A 41 1.82 6.89 -5.92
CA ARG A 41 0.82 6.85 -6.98
C ARG A 41 0.81 5.48 -7.64
N GLU A 42 -0.33 5.13 -8.22
CA GLU A 42 -0.46 3.88 -8.97
C GLU A 42 0.51 3.83 -10.15
N GLU A 43 0.73 4.96 -10.84
CA GLU A 43 1.70 5.08 -11.93
C GLU A 43 3.18 4.90 -11.50
N ASP A 44 3.47 5.09 -10.21
CA ASP A 44 4.81 4.96 -9.62
C ASP A 44 5.03 3.59 -8.95
N SER A 45 4.04 2.68 -9.03
CA SER A 45 4.09 1.34 -8.46
C SER A 45 5.20 0.49 -9.09
N GLU A 46 5.96 -0.21 -8.26
CA GLU A 46 6.92 -1.21 -8.72
C GLU A 46 6.32 -2.63 -8.73
N ILE A 47 5.14 -2.82 -8.14
CA ILE A 47 4.42 -4.11 -8.18
C ILE A 47 3.71 -4.21 -9.54
N THR A 48 4.45 -4.63 -10.56
CA THR A 48 3.95 -4.88 -11.92
C THR A 48 4.36 -6.26 -12.42
N GLU A 49 3.69 -6.76 -13.46
CA GLU A 49 4.04 -8.04 -14.08
C GLU A 49 5.43 -7.98 -14.72
N GLU A 50 5.80 -6.85 -15.32
CA GLU A 50 7.11 -6.62 -15.96
C GLU A 50 8.26 -6.70 -14.94
N ASN A 51 8.01 -6.30 -13.69
CA ASN A 51 8.97 -6.40 -12.59
C ASN A 51 8.98 -7.79 -11.93
N GLY A 52 8.30 -8.78 -12.51
CA GLY A 52 8.33 -10.18 -12.07
C GLY A 52 7.37 -10.50 -10.92
N TYR A 53 6.42 -9.61 -10.61
CA TYR A 53 5.36 -9.91 -9.65
C TYR A 53 4.23 -10.70 -10.34
N SER A 54 3.57 -11.55 -9.56
CA SER A 54 2.41 -12.31 -10.00
C SER A 54 1.38 -12.35 -8.88
N ASN A 55 0.12 -12.65 -9.22
CA ASN A 55 -1.00 -12.62 -8.27
C ASN A 55 -1.16 -11.23 -7.62
N ILE A 56 -1.01 -10.17 -8.42
CA ILE A 56 -1.12 -8.78 -7.97
C ILE A 56 -2.58 -8.49 -7.62
N VAL A 57 -2.82 -7.90 -6.45
CA VAL A 57 -4.15 -7.60 -5.94
C VAL A 57 -4.16 -6.21 -5.32
N ILE A 58 -5.14 -5.39 -5.72
CA ILE A 58 -5.47 -4.15 -5.03
C ILE A 58 -6.49 -4.46 -3.95
N LEU A 59 -6.14 -4.14 -2.69
CA LEU A 59 -7.03 -4.36 -1.55
C LEU A 59 -8.05 -3.21 -1.43
N PRO A 60 -9.32 -3.49 -1.04
CA PRO A 60 -10.29 -2.45 -0.75
C PRO A 60 -9.84 -1.54 0.40
N VAL A 61 -10.27 -0.27 0.38
CA VAL A 61 -9.99 0.70 1.44
C VAL A 61 -10.42 0.16 2.81
N GLY A 62 -9.54 0.29 3.82
CA GLY A 62 -9.78 -0.20 5.17
C GLY A 62 -9.47 -1.70 5.37
N THR A 63 -9.03 -2.40 4.32
CA THR A 63 -8.58 -3.80 4.43
C THR A 63 -7.17 -3.86 5.02
N SER A 64 -6.95 -4.74 6.00
CA SER A 64 -5.62 -5.00 6.56
C SER A 64 -4.78 -5.85 5.61
N PRO A 65 -3.64 -5.36 5.10
CA PRO A 65 -2.74 -6.16 4.27
C PRO A 65 -2.18 -7.38 5.03
N HIS A 66 -1.96 -7.24 6.34
CA HIS A 66 -1.45 -8.31 7.17
C HIS A 66 -2.42 -9.50 7.25
N ALA A 67 -3.70 -9.23 7.57
CA ALA A 67 -4.72 -10.27 7.65
C ALA A 67 -4.94 -10.98 6.30
N TYR A 68 -4.88 -10.22 5.20
CA TYR A 68 -4.95 -10.79 3.85
C TYR A 68 -3.77 -11.74 3.57
N ILE A 69 -2.54 -11.32 3.91
CA ILE A 69 -1.34 -12.15 3.76
C ILE A 69 -1.45 -13.44 4.58
N GLU A 70 -1.87 -13.38 5.84
CA GLU A 70 -2.04 -14.57 6.69
C GLU A 70 -3.05 -15.57 6.09
N ALA A 71 -4.20 -15.09 5.65
CA ALA A 71 -5.20 -15.92 4.98
C ALA A 71 -4.62 -16.58 3.73
N ARG A 72 -3.89 -15.82 2.91
CA ARG A 72 -3.28 -16.31 1.67
C ARG A 72 -2.17 -17.33 1.93
N MET A 73 -1.34 -17.13 2.96
CA MET A 73 -0.31 -18.09 3.34
C MET A 73 -0.93 -19.42 3.74
N LYS A 74 -2.00 -19.39 4.55
CA LYS A 74 -2.74 -20.59 4.96
C LYS A 74 -3.31 -21.37 3.77
N GLU A 75 -3.88 -20.67 2.78
CA GLU A 75 -4.37 -21.29 1.55
C GLU A 75 -3.25 -21.98 0.76
N ILE A 76 -2.10 -21.31 0.61
CA ILE A 76 -0.95 -21.87 -0.12
C ILE A 76 -0.43 -23.12 0.58
N GLU A 77 -0.29 -23.09 1.90
CA GLU A 77 0.14 -24.25 2.69
C GLU A 77 -0.83 -25.43 2.51
N GLN A 78 -2.14 -25.22 2.63
CA GLN A 78 -3.13 -26.26 2.43
C GLN A 78 -3.11 -26.85 1.02
N ASN A 79 -2.94 -26.01 0.01
CA ASN A 79 -2.88 -26.47 -1.38
C ASN A 79 -1.60 -27.28 -1.66
N ASN A 80 -0.49 -26.93 -1.02
CA ASN A 80 0.75 -27.71 -1.12
C ASN A 80 0.61 -29.07 -0.41
N SER A 81 -0.03 -29.12 0.76
CA SER A 81 -0.28 -30.37 1.49
C SER A 81 -1.22 -31.33 0.76
N LYS A 82 -2.12 -30.84 -0.10
CA LYS A 82 -3.03 -31.68 -0.90
C LYS A 82 -2.40 -32.21 -2.19
N LYS A 83 -1.26 -31.65 -2.62
CA LYS A 83 -0.56 -32.02 -3.85
C LYS A 83 0.59 -33.01 -3.63
N GLY A 84 1.04 -33.19 -2.38
CA GLY A 84 1.97 -34.22 -1.97
C GLY A 84 1.24 -35.47 -1.50
#